data_AF-A0A940EA59-F1
#
_entry.id   AF-A0A940EA59-F1
#
_cell.length_a   1.000
_cell.length_b   1.000
_cell.length_c   1.000
_cell.angle_alpha   90.00
_cell.angle_beta   90.00
_cell.angle_gamma   90.00
#
_symmetry.space_group_name_H-M   'P 1'
#
loop_
_entity.id
_entity.type
_entity.pdbx_description
1 polymer ?
#
loop_
_entity_poly.entity_id
_entity_poly.type
_entity_poly.pdbx_seq_one_letter_code
_entity_poly.pdbx_strand_id
1 'polypeptide(L)'
;MTRQNSWFNRYVNTLPDRGWFKFLSRYIVVPYWHWRDPKPKLPGGPRPSPQPSENVQRMMNLIMPMKDPSPAGRAHAALAIAQNVEEIFAGLDNVGTVHFARFLLIDDKICMISVYDGDFSNYIRDFITTIGSVFNDVISLVDGAEHLIPTEHNVEEFIDWVHEHDLFQAPDFPTDLFGLQDEAKGLPPNQPPHRLETLPRAFVLQLYANPNLSLGGGYRAYPGVSAAQVRQKFGQGW
;
A
#
# COMPACT_ATOMS: atom_id res chain seq x y z
N MET A 1 -9.56 25.32 -34.82
CA MET A 1 -10.27 25.54 -33.55
C MET A 1 -10.75 24.19 -33.02
N THR A 2 -10.33 23.78 -31.82
CA THR A 2 -10.56 22.43 -31.28
C THR A 2 -12.00 22.23 -30.80
N ARG A 3 -12.56 21.04 -31.03
CA ARG A 3 -13.93 20.63 -30.64
C ARG A 3 -14.16 20.48 -29.13
N GLN A 4 -13.33 21.06 -28.26
CA GLN A 4 -13.41 20.82 -26.81
C GLN A 4 -14.69 21.40 -26.17
N ASN A 5 -15.28 22.47 -26.70
CA ASN A 5 -16.43 23.17 -26.10
C ASN A 5 -17.84 22.72 -26.57
N SER A 6 -17.97 21.54 -27.18
CA SER A 6 -19.28 20.98 -27.56
C SER A 6 -20.22 20.82 -26.36
N TRP A 7 -21.53 21.08 -26.55
CA TRP A 7 -22.57 20.78 -25.56
C TRP A 7 -22.55 19.30 -25.16
N PHE A 8 -22.29 18.40 -26.13
CA PHE A 8 -22.21 16.96 -25.88
C PHE A 8 -21.04 16.60 -24.95
N ASN A 9 -19.88 17.22 -25.11
CA ASN A 9 -18.74 16.99 -24.23
C ASN A 9 -19.05 17.47 -22.80
N ARG A 10 -19.69 18.64 -22.65
CA ARG A 10 -20.17 19.12 -21.36
C ARG A 10 -21.18 18.15 -20.73
N TYR A 11 -22.12 17.61 -21.52
CA TYR A 11 -23.06 16.59 -21.05
C TYR A 11 -22.34 15.33 -20.57
N VAL A 12 -21.44 14.76 -21.39
CA VAL A 12 -20.66 13.55 -21.07
C VAL A 12 -19.80 13.75 -19.83
N ASN A 13 -19.13 14.90 -19.70
CA ASN A 13 -18.30 15.23 -18.54
C ASN A 13 -19.11 15.34 -17.23
N THR A 14 -20.42 15.65 -17.30
CA THR A 14 -21.32 15.62 -16.12
C THR A 14 -21.91 14.24 -15.82
N LEU A 15 -21.69 13.21 -16.66
CA LEU A 15 -22.24 11.88 -16.41
C LEU A 15 -21.74 11.28 -15.08
N PRO A 16 -20.44 11.29 -14.74
CA PRO A 16 -19.93 10.71 -13.49
C PRO A 16 -20.63 11.24 -12.23
N ASP A 17 -21.12 12.48 -12.24
CA ASP A 17 -21.75 13.11 -11.09
C ASP A 17 -23.22 12.74 -10.88
N ARG A 18 -23.92 12.34 -11.95
CA ARG A 18 -25.37 12.07 -11.95
C ARG A 18 -25.69 10.77 -11.20
N GLY A 19 -26.65 10.83 -10.28
CA GLY A 19 -27.04 9.68 -9.43
C GLY A 19 -27.41 8.40 -10.22
N TRP A 20 -28.16 8.51 -11.31
CA TRP A 20 -28.52 7.36 -12.15
C TRP A 20 -27.29 6.73 -12.83
N PHE A 21 -26.30 7.54 -13.21
CA PHE A 21 -25.08 7.06 -13.84
C PHE A 21 -24.13 6.47 -12.80
N LYS A 22 -24.05 7.03 -11.59
CA LYS A 22 -23.35 6.40 -10.45
C LYS A 22 -23.92 5.00 -10.14
N PHE A 23 -25.24 4.87 -10.11
CA PHE A 23 -25.93 3.58 -9.95
C PHE A 23 -25.60 2.60 -11.10
N LEU A 24 -25.83 3.02 -12.35
CA LEU A 24 -25.56 2.22 -13.55
C LEU A 24 -24.07 1.81 -13.62
N SER A 25 -23.16 2.72 -13.28
CA SER A 25 -21.72 2.48 -13.26
C SER A 25 -21.35 1.43 -12.22
N ARG A 26 -21.78 1.60 -10.97
CA ARG A 26 -21.46 0.71 -9.84
C ARG A 26 -22.02 -0.70 -10.01
N TYR A 27 -23.27 -0.84 -10.44
CA TYR A 27 -23.98 -2.12 -10.39
C TYR A 27 -24.04 -2.87 -11.74
N ILE A 28 -23.77 -2.20 -12.87
CA ILE A 28 -23.90 -2.81 -14.20
C ILE A 28 -22.60 -2.64 -15.00
N VAL A 29 -22.11 -1.41 -15.21
CA VAL A 29 -21.00 -1.16 -16.14
C VAL A 29 -19.68 -1.69 -15.60
N VAL A 30 -19.29 -1.37 -14.36
CA VAL A 30 -18.03 -1.84 -13.78
C VAL A 30 -18.02 -3.37 -13.62
N PRO A 31 -19.07 -4.03 -13.08
CA PRO A 31 -19.12 -5.50 -13.04
C PRO A 31 -19.04 -6.16 -14.43
N TYR A 32 -19.73 -5.62 -15.45
CA TYR A 32 -19.64 -6.14 -16.82
C TYR A 32 -18.21 -6.05 -17.39
N TRP A 33 -17.53 -4.92 -17.20
CA TRP A 33 -16.16 -4.75 -17.69
C TRP A 33 -15.14 -5.54 -16.87
N HIS A 34 -15.35 -5.71 -15.56
CA HIS A 34 -14.53 -6.59 -14.72
C HIS A 34 -14.65 -8.05 -15.13
N TRP A 35 -15.86 -8.53 -15.48
CA TRP A 35 -16.05 -9.86 -16.05
C TRP A 35 -15.36 -10.02 -17.42
N ARG A 36 -15.35 -8.97 -18.24
CA ARG A 36 -14.80 -9.02 -19.62
C ARG A 36 -13.28 -8.82 -19.74
N ASP A 37 -12.69 -8.00 -18.87
CA ASP A 37 -11.26 -7.67 -18.82
C ASP A 37 -10.85 -7.54 -17.34
N PRO A 38 -10.84 -8.65 -16.59
CA PRO A 38 -10.45 -8.62 -15.18
C PRO A 38 -9.01 -8.15 -15.05
N LYS A 39 -8.79 -7.21 -14.13
CA LYS A 39 -7.44 -6.78 -13.75
C LYS A 39 -7.00 -7.63 -12.56
N PRO A 40 -5.77 -8.18 -12.57
CA PRO A 40 -5.24 -8.88 -11.41
C PRO A 40 -5.16 -7.89 -10.22
N LYS A 41 -5.32 -8.39 -9.00
CA LYS A 41 -4.92 -7.63 -7.80
C LYS A 41 -3.41 -7.39 -7.94
N LEU A 42 -3.00 -6.14 -8.12
CA LEU A 42 -1.59 -5.81 -8.14
C LEU A 42 -1.06 -5.88 -6.70
N PRO A 43 0.13 -6.45 -6.46
CA PRO A 43 0.69 -6.59 -5.12
C PRO A 43 1.01 -5.22 -4.51
N GLY A 44 1.07 -5.22 -3.18
CA GLY A 44 1.66 -4.13 -2.43
C GLY A 44 3.18 -4.05 -2.65
N GLY A 45 3.82 -3.27 -1.81
CA GLY A 45 5.24 -3.03 -1.83
C GLY A 45 5.64 -1.77 -2.62
N PRO A 46 6.73 -1.12 -2.20
CA PRO A 46 7.33 0.00 -2.91
C PRO A 46 7.94 -0.47 -4.23
N ARG A 47 7.91 0.38 -5.26
CA ARG A 47 8.47 0.07 -6.58
C ARG A 47 9.63 1.01 -6.93
N PRO A 48 10.55 0.59 -7.81
CA PRO A 48 11.55 1.49 -8.37
C PRO A 48 10.88 2.70 -9.03
N SER A 49 11.31 3.89 -8.66
CA SER A 49 10.81 5.16 -9.19
C SER A 49 11.90 5.86 -10.00
N PRO A 50 11.57 6.63 -11.07
CA PRO A 50 12.55 7.53 -11.68
C PRO A 50 13.02 8.65 -10.71
N GLN A 51 12.30 8.90 -9.60
CA GLN A 51 12.72 9.85 -8.57
C GLN A 51 13.74 9.22 -7.60
N PRO A 52 14.99 9.72 -7.49
CA PRO A 52 16.01 9.09 -6.65
C PRO A 52 15.61 8.95 -5.16
N SER A 53 14.85 9.90 -4.62
CA SER A 53 14.43 9.88 -3.20
C SER A 53 13.47 8.74 -2.85
N GLU A 54 12.65 8.29 -3.80
CA GLU A 54 11.65 7.22 -3.61
C GLU A 54 12.29 5.82 -3.74
N ASN A 55 13.51 5.74 -4.29
CA ASN A 55 14.32 4.52 -4.25
C ASN A 55 15.09 4.36 -2.93
N VAL A 56 15.33 5.47 -2.23
CA VAL A 56 15.98 5.49 -0.92
C VAL A 56 14.94 5.20 0.16
N GLN A 57 13.96 6.10 0.32
CA GLN A 57 12.90 6.00 1.32
C GLN A 57 11.66 5.35 0.70
N ARG A 58 11.25 4.23 1.28
CA ARG A 58 10.11 3.41 0.86
C ARG A 58 9.03 3.39 1.94
N MET A 59 7.81 3.02 1.56
CA MET A 59 6.67 2.91 2.49
C MET A 59 6.11 1.49 2.52
N MET A 60 5.54 1.11 3.67
CA MET A 60 4.69 -0.05 3.85
C MET A 60 3.41 0.36 4.59
N ASN A 61 2.28 -0.13 4.12
CA ASN A 61 0.93 0.05 4.66
C ASN A 61 0.29 -1.34 4.81
N LEU A 62 0.84 -2.15 5.70
CA LEU A 62 0.37 -3.51 5.97
C LEU A 62 -1.02 -3.46 6.61
N ILE A 63 -2.01 -4.12 6.00
CA ILE A 63 -3.40 -4.18 6.44
C ILE A 63 -3.78 -5.62 6.81
N MET A 64 -4.01 -5.86 8.10
CA MET A 64 -4.21 -7.21 8.65
C MET A 64 -5.65 -7.35 9.21
N PRO A 65 -6.47 -8.29 8.70
CA PRO A 65 -7.83 -8.50 9.22
C PRO A 65 -7.79 -9.03 10.65
N MET A 66 -8.65 -8.50 11.53
CA MET A 66 -8.73 -8.99 12.91
C MET A 66 -9.51 -10.31 13.00
N LYS A 67 -8.98 -11.25 13.78
CA LYS A 67 -9.66 -12.51 14.13
C LYS A 67 -10.87 -12.31 15.04
N ASP A 68 -10.80 -11.34 15.95
CA ASP A 68 -11.95 -10.84 16.71
C ASP A 68 -12.08 -9.32 16.58
N PRO A 69 -12.98 -8.81 15.72
CA PRO A 69 -13.23 -7.37 15.58
C PRO A 69 -14.12 -6.79 16.70
N SER A 70 -14.58 -7.60 17.67
CA SER A 70 -15.41 -7.13 18.77
C SER A 70 -14.69 -6.08 19.65
N PRO A 71 -15.41 -5.27 20.43
CA PRO A 71 -14.79 -4.35 21.39
C PRO A 71 -13.80 -5.03 22.35
N ALA A 72 -13.98 -6.32 22.65
CA ALA A 72 -13.05 -7.09 23.47
C ALA A 72 -11.77 -7.45 22.69
N GLY A 73 -11.88 -8.05 21.50
CA GLY A 73 -10.73 -8.34 20.63
C GLY A 73 -9.91 -7.10 20.27
N ARG A 74 -10.57 -5.95 20.05
CA ARG A 74 -9.92 -4.64 19.87
C ARG A 74 -9.15 -4.19 21.11
N ALA A 75 -9.69 -4.42 22.32
CA ALA A 75 -8.98 -4.14 23.56
C ALA A 75 -7.77 -5.08 23.74
N HIS A 76 -7.89 -6.37 23.38
CA HIS A 76 -6.77 -7.30 23.37
C HIS A 76 -5.66 -6.87 22.40
N ALA A 77 -6.00 -6.42 21.18
CA ALA A 77 -5.03 -5.90 20.23
C ALA A 77 -4.34 -4.62 20.72
N ALA A 78 -5.08 -3.70 21.35
CA ALA A 78 -4.49 -2.52 21.98
C ALA A 78 -3.54 -2.89 23.15
N LEU A 79 -3.90 -3.90 23.95
CA LEU A 79 -3.06 -4.40 25.03
C LEU A 79 -1.79 -5.09 24.53
N ALA A 80 -1.87 -5.93 23.51
CA ALA A 80 -0.71 -6.63 22.94
C ALA A 80 0.35 -5.63 22.41
N ILE A 81 -0.07 -4.56 21.73
CA ILE A 81 0.84 -3.49 21.30
C ILE A 81 1.39 -2.70 22.50
N ALA A 82 0.57 -2.42 23.51
CA ALA A 82 0.99 -1.64 24.68
C ALA A 82 1.95 -2.40 25.60
N GLN A 83 1.79 -3.72 25.74
CA GLN A 83 2.65 -4.59 26.53
C GLN A 83 4.05 -4.73 25.89
N ASN A 84 4.11 -4.73 24.56
CA ASN A 84 5.34 -4.86 23.79
C ASN A 84 5.98 -3.52 23.41
N VAL A 85 5.53 -2.38 23.96
CA VAL A 85 5.95 -1.06 23.45
C VAL A 85 7.45 -0.79 23.60
N GLU A 86 8.08 -1.32 24.66
CA GLU A 86 9.53 -1.18 24.89
C GLU A 86 10.35 -2.01 23.88
N GLU A 87 9.90 -3.22 23.56
CA GLU A 87 10.52 -4.07 22.54
C GLU A 87 10.31 -3.48 21.13
N ILE A 88 9.13 -2.92 20.85
CA ILE A 88 8.88 -2.17 19.60
C ILE A 88 9.86 -0.98 19.47
N PHE A 89 10.01 -0.15 20.51
CA PHE A 89 10.95 0.99 20.45
C PHE A 89 12.40 0.51 20.29
N ALA A 90 12.84 -0.47 21.08
CA ALA A 90 14.18 -1.04 20.95
C ALA A 90 14.42 -1.63 19.54
N GLY A 91 13.41 -2.28 18.96
CA GLY A 91 13.44 -2.79 17.59
C GLY A 91 13.65 -1.71 16.55
N LEU A 92 12.81 -0.67 16.60
CA LEU A 92 12.86 0.46 15.67
C LEU A 92 14.20 1.20 15.76
N ASP A 93 14.73 1.40 16.97
CA ASP A 93 16.02 2.04 17.21
C ASP A 93 17.20 1.18 16.72
N ASN A 94 17.14 -0.15 16.89
CA ASN A 94 18.22 -1.07 16.53
C ASN A 94 18.28 -1.43 15.04
N VAL A 95 17.13 -1.48 14.34
CA VAL A 95 17.09 -1.79 12.89
C VAL A 95 17.73 -0.66 12.07
N GLY A 96 17.68 0.60 12.54
CA GLY A 96 18.46 1.73 12.02
C GLY A 96 18.09 2.22 10.60
N THR A 97 17.29 1.47 9.85
CA THR A 97 16.74 1.85 8.54
C THR A 97 15.35 2.45 8.62
N VAL A 98 14.74 2.53 9.82
CA VAL A 98 13.35 2.95 10.00
C VAL A 98 13.24 4.44 10.30
N HIS A 99 12.44 5.16 9.52
CA HIS A 99 12.10 6.57 9.82
C HIS A 99 10.93 6.68 10.79
N PHE A 100 9.92 5.83 10.61
CA PHE A 100 8.86 5.59 11.59
C PHE A 100 8.16 4.27 11.32
N ALA A 101 7.55 3.70 12.38
CA ALA A 101 6.48 2.73 12.26
C ALA A 101 5.38 3.04 13.28
N ARG A 102 4.14 2.66 12.98
CA ARG A 102 3.02 2.74 13.92
C ARG A 102 2.00 1.64 13.65
N PHE A 103 1.40 1.13 14.73
CA PHE A 103 0.22 0.28 14.68
C PHE A 103 -1.05 1.13 14.83
N LEU A 104 -2.11 0.73 14.14
CA LEU A 104 -3.41 1.39 14.11
C LEU A 104 -4.52 0.35 14.14
N LEU A 105 -5.65 0.66 14.79
CA LEU A 105 -6.89 -0.11 14.65
C LEU A 105 -7.86 0.69 13.77
N ILE A 106 -8.05 0.26 12.52
CA ILE A 106 -8.92 0.93 11.54
C ILE A 106 -10.01 -0.04 11.09
N ASP A 107 -11.26 0.28 11.45
CA ASP A 107 -12.38 -0.66 11.38
C ASP A 107 -11.94 -2.02 11.97
N ASP A 108 -12.32 -3.12 11.33
CA ASP A 108 -12.06 -4.50 11.77
C ASP A 108 -10.63 -5.00 11.47
N LYS A 109 -9.62 -4.12 11.51
CA LYS A 109 -8.25 -4.39 11.05
C LYS A 109 -7.18 -3.79 11.95
N ILE A 110 -6.09 -4.52 12.12
CA ILE A 110 -4.81 -4.01 12.63
C ILE A 110 -3.99 -3.58 11.42
N CYS A 111 -3.53 -2.34 11.40
CA CYS A 111 -2.69 -1.82 10.32
C CYS A 111 -1.31 -1.45 10.88
N MET A 112 -0.24 -1.83 10.19
CA MET A 112 1.10 -1.32 10.45
C MET A 112 1.50 -0.40 9.29
N ILE A 113 1.71 0.88 9.60
CA ILE A 113 2.20 1.87 8.63
C ILE A 113 3.62 2.25 9.00
N SER A 114 4.56 2.04 8.09
CA SER A 114 5.96 2.39 8.27
C SER A 114 6.58 3.04 7.04
N VAL A 115 7.69 3.72 7.28
CA VAL A 115 8.56 4.30 6.27
C VAL A 115 10.00 3.99 6.67
N TYR A 116 10.79 3.52 5.71
CA TYR A 116 12.11 2.94 5.92
C TYR A 116 13.00 3.09 4.70
N ASP A 117 14.30 2.93 4.87
CA ASP A 117 15.28 2.96 3.79
C ASP A 117 15.69 1.56 3.32
N GLY A 118 16.01 1.44 2.03
CA GLY A 118 16.57 0.22 1.47
C GLY A 118 15.53 -0.77 0.95
N ASP A 119 15.84 -2.07 1.02
CA ASP A 119 15.01 -3.09 0.37
C ASP A 119 13.84 -3.59 1.23
N PHE A 120 12.70 -3.94 0.63
CA PHE A 120 11.51 -4.41 1.35
C PHE A 120 11.77 -5.74 2.07
N SER A 121 12.31 -6.74 1.38
CA SER A 121 12.51 -8.06 1.98
C SER A 121 13.53 -7.97 3.12
N ASN A 122 14.62 -7.24 2.92
CA ASN A 122 15.61 -7.02 3.99
C ASN A 122 15.04 -6.25 5.18
N TYR A 123 14.28 -5.18 4.96
CA TYR A 123 13.57 -4.45 6.01
C TYR A 123 12.70 -5.39 6.86
N ILE A 124 11.94 -6.29 6.23
CA ILE A 124 11.13 -7.28 6.96
C ILE A 124 12.01 -8.30 7.71
N ARG A 125 13.11 -8.80 7.13
CA ARG A 125 14.06 -9.70 7.82
C ARG A 125 14.65 -9.05 9.08
N ASP A 126 15.09 -7.79 8.98
CA ASP A 126 15.69 -7.05 10.08
C ASP A 126 14.68 -6.81 11.22
N PHE A 127 13.42 -6.53 10.86
CA PHE A 127 12.31 -6.44 11.82
C PHE A 127 12.04 -7.76 12.55
N ILE A 128 11.87 -8.88 11.83
CA ILE A 128 11.61 -10.19 12.44
C ILE A 128 12.77 -10.58 13.37
N THR A 129 14.02 -10.34 12.94
CA THR A 129 15.22 -10.66 13.73
C THR A 129 15.27 -9.89 15.06
N THR A 130 14.67 -8.70 15.12
CA THR A 130 14.77 -7.79 16.28
C THR A 130 13.52 -7.78 17.16
N ILE A 131 12.32 -7.98 16.58
CA ILE A 131 11.01 -7.93 17.27
C ILE A 131 10.04 -9.04 16.84
N GLY A 132 10.56 -10.20 16.42
CA GLY A 132 9.74 -11.35 16.01
C GLY A 132 8.74 -11.80 17.08
N SER A 133 9.10 -11.68 18.36
CA SER A 133 8.21 -12.01 19.48
C SER A 133 6.94 -11.13 19.49
N VAL A 134 7.10 -9.82 19.25
CA VAL A 134 5.99 -8.87 19.10
C VAL A 134 5.13 -9.21 17.88
N PHE A 135 5.74 -9.60 16.76
CA PHE A 135 4.96 -10.05 15.61
C PHE A 135 4.20 -11.34 15.87
N ASN A 136 4.75 -12.29 16.63
CA ASN A 136 4.04 -13.50 17.04
C ASN A 136 2.78 -13.16 17.84
N ASP A 137 2.88 -12.21 18.78
CA ASP A 137 1.73 -11.68 19.53
C ASP A 137 0.70 -11.00 18.60
N VAL A 138 1.13 -10.11 17.70
CA VAL A 138 0.22 -9.39 16.78
C VAL A 138 -0.46 -10.36 15.81
N ILE A 139 0.30 -11.27 15.21
CA ILE A 139 -0.19 -12.26 14.24
C ILE A 139 -1.18 -13.24 14.90
N SER A 140 -1.05 -13.53 16.19
CA SER A 140 -2.03 -14.35 16.93
C SER A 140 -3.46 -13.77 16.94
N LEU A 141 -3.58 -12.45 16.71
CA LEU A 141 -4.82 -11.68 16.65
C LEU A 141 -5.31 -11.43 15.21
N VAL A 142 -4.54 -11.85 14.20
CA VAL A 142 -4.85 -11.68 12.78
C VAL A 142 -5.53 -12.94 12.24
N ASP A 143 -6.55 -12.76 11.41
CA ASP A 143 -7.29 -13.87 10.81
C ASP A 143 -6.47 -14.58 9.71
N GLY A 144 -6.35 -15.91 9.82
CA GLY A 144 -5.69 -16.76 8.82
C GLY A 144 -4.15 -16.72 8.79
N ALA A 145 -3.50 -16.02 9.73
CA ALA A 145 -2.06 -15.79 9.73
C ALA A 145 -1.28 -16.69 10.70
N GLU A 146 -1.94 -17.61 11.42
CA GLU A 146 -1.32 -18.39 12.51
C GLU A 146 -0.20 -19.33 12.06
N HIS A 147 -0.19 -19.72 10.79
CA HIS A 147 0.84 -20.57 10.19
C HIS A 147 2.22 -19.91 10.15
N LEU A 148 2.27 -18.57 10.20
CA LEU A 148 3.50 -17.80 10.20
C LEU A 148 4.25 -17.87 11.54
N ILE A 149 3.59 -18.25 12.64
CA ILE A 149 4.20 -18.27 13.98
C ILE A 149 5.02 -19.56 14.18
N PRO A 150 6.28 -19.50 14.65
CA PRO A 150 7.06 -18.29 14.96
C PRO A 150 7.66 -17.64 13.70
N THR A 151 7.47 -16.33 13.58
CA THR A 151 7.88 -15.54 12.40
C THR A 151 9.39 -15.62 12.13
N GLU A 152 10.18 -15.81 13.18
CA GLU A 152 11.64 -15.99 13.14
C GLU A 152 12.10 -17.26 12.41
N HIS A 153 11.23 -18.26 12.27
CA HIS A 153 11.52 -19.48 11.50
C HIS A 153 10.86 -19.50 10.12
N ASN A 154 9.79 -18.71 9.91
CA ASN A 154 9.01 -18.67 8.67
C ASN A 154 9.25 -17.37 7.88
N VAL A 155 10.48 -16.85 7.94
CA VAL A 155 10.86 -15.50 7.45
C VAL A 155 10.42 -15.22 6.02
N GLU A 156 10.66 -16.13 5.08
CA GLU A 156 10.31 -15.92 3.66
C GLU A 156 8.79 -15.97 3.43
N GLU A 157 8.08 -16.88 4.10
CA GLU A 157 6.61 -16.97 4.04
C GLU A 157 5.96 -15.72 4.65
N PHE A 158 6.54 -15.16 5.71
CA PHE A 158 6.13 -13.88 6.28
C PHE A 158 6.38 -12.71 5.34
N ILE A 159 7.53 -12.65 4.63
CA ILE A 159 7.81 -11.61 3.62
C ILE A 159 6.76 -11.63 2.51
N ASP A 160 6.45 -12.82 1.99
CA ASP A 160 5.42 -12.99 0.95
C ASP A 160 4.03 -12.59 1.48
N TRP A 161 3.68 -13.01 2.70
CA TRP A 161 2.41 -12.64 3.34
C TRP A 161 2.29 -11.13 3.54
N VAL A 162 3.34 -10.44 3.99
CA VAL A 162 3.34 -8.97 4.11
C VAL A 162 3.23 -8.31 2.73
N HIS A 163 3.86 -8.84 1.67
CA HIS A 163 3.70 -8.35 0.31
C HIS A 163 2.24 -8.45 -0.20
N GLU A 164 1.51 -9.51 0.16
CA GLU A 164 0.10 -9.69 -0.20
C GLU A 164 -0.86 -8.78 0.59
N HIS A 165 -0.49 -8.43 1.82
CA HIS A 165 -1.29 -7.63 2.76
C HIS A 165 -0.90 -6.14 2.81
N ASP A 166 0.23 -5.75 2.22
CA ASP A 166 0.55 -4.35 1.95
C ASP A 166 -0.38 -3.78 0.86
N LEU A 167 -0.68 -2.49 0.97
CA LEU A 167 -1.50 -1.79 -0.02
C LEU A 167 -0.76 -1.65 -1.35
N PHE A 168 -1.48 -1.93 -2.43
CA PHE A 168 -1.06 -1.54 -3.78
C PHE A 168 -0.73 -0.05 -3.81
N GLN A 169 0.52 0.29 -4.12
CA GLN A 169 0.95 1.67 -4.27
C GLN A 169 0.67 2.10 -5.71
N ALA A 170 -0.23 3.07 -5.91
CA ALA A 170 -0.51 3.57 -7.26
C ALA A 170 0.69 4.33 -7.82
N PRO A 171 1.05 4.13 -9.11
CA PRO A 171 2.16 4.84 -9.72
C PRO A 171 1.87 6.34 -9.82
N ASP A 172 2.91 7.16 -9.69
CA ASP A 172 2.82 8.62 -9.79
C ASP A 172 2.33 9.07 -11.17
N PHE A 173 2.75 8.39 -12.23
CA PHE A 173 2.22 8.57 -13.58
C PHE A 173 1.17 7.49 -13.85
N PRO A 174 -0.11 7.85 -14.08
CA PRO A 174 -1.18 6.88 -14.33
C PRO A 174 -0.93 5.98 -15.55
N THR A 175 -0.08 6.40 -16.50
CA THR A 175 0.35 5.58 -17.64
C THR A 175 1.09 4.31 -17.24
N ASP A 176 1.83 4.35 -16.14
CA ASP A 176 2.72 3.25 -15.74
C ASP A 176 1.92 2.06 -15.21
N LEU A 177 0.64 2.28 -14.87
CA LEU A 177 -0.34 1.23 -14.61
C LEU A 177 -0.37 0.19 -15.73
N PHE A 178 -0.18 0.59 -16.99
CA PHE A 178 -0.15 -0.34 -18.11
C PHE A 178 1.03 -1.32 -18.01
N GLY A 179 2.23 -0.83 -17.71
CA GLY A 179 3.40 -1.68 -17.46
C GLY A 179 3.17 -2.65 -16.30
N LEU A 180 2.60 -2.16 -15.18
CA LEU A 180 2.26 -3.00 -14.03
C LEU A 180 1.22 -4.09 -14.37
N GLN A 181 0.23 -3.78 -15.21
CA GLN A 181 -0.77 -4.74 -15.69
C GLN A 181 -0.20 -5.76 -16.68
N ASP A 182 0.85 -5.41 -17.42
CA ASP A 182 1.59 -6.32 -18.30
C ASP A 182 2.49 -7.26 -17.47
N GLU A 183 3.27 -6.71 -16.53
CA GLU A 183 4.14 -7.47 -15.61
C GLU A 183 3.35 -8.51 -14.80
N ALA A 184 2.19 -8.11 -14.24
CA ALA A 184 1.30 -9.01 -13.51
C ALA A 184 0.62 -10.09 -14.39
N LYS A 185 0.82 -10.04 -15.72
CA LYS A 185 0.42 -11.07 -16.69
C LYS A 185 1.63 -11.83 -17.27
N GLY A 186 2.84 -11.57 -16.79
CA GLY A 186 4.08 -12.14 -17.32
C GLY A 186 4.49 -11.57 -18.69
N LEU A 187 4.00 -10.38 -19.05
CA LEU A 187 4.34 -9.69 -20.29
C LEU A 187 5.42 -8.61 -20.06
N PRO A 188 6.24 -8.29 -21.08
CA PRO A 188 7.15 -7.15 -21.00
C PRO A 188 6.39 -5.82 -20.83
N PRO A 189 6.88 -4.85 -20.04
CA PRO A 189 6.19 -3.59 -19.80
C PRO A 189 5.88 -2.83 -21.09
N ASN A 190 4.64 -2.34 -21.22
CA ASN A 190 4.12 -1.62 -22.39
C ASN A 190 4.05 -2.45 -23.68
N GLN A 191 3.96 -3.78 -23.57
CA GLN A 191 3.81 -4.69 -24.72
C GLN A 191 2.60 -5.63 -24.55
N PRO A 192 1.58 -5.55 -25.44
CA PRO A 192 1.49 -4.70 -26.64
C PRO A 192 1.26 -3.21 -26.31
N PRO A 193 1.48 -2.29 -27.27
CA PRO A 193 1.28 -0.86 -27.06
C PRO A 193 -0.14 -0.51 -26.59
N HIS A 194 -0.22 0.15 -25.43
CA HIS A 194 -1.49 0.52 -24.83
C HIS A 194 -2.07 1.81 -25.42
N ARG A 195 -3.40 1.87 -25.44
CA ARG A 195 -4.15 3.03 -25.92
C ARG A 195 -4.49 3.96 -24.76
N LEU A 196 -3.94 5.18 -24.78
CA LEU A 196 -4.19 6.18 -23.72
C LEU A 196 -5.68 6.45 -23.49
N GLU A 197 -6.54 6.25 -24.50
CA GLU A 197 -7.99 6.43 -24.36
C GLU A 197 -8.66 5.35 -23.50
N THR A 198 -8.02 4.20 -23.26
CA THR A 198 -8.53 3.15 -22.36
C THR A 198 -8.08 3.34 -20.92
N LEU A 199 -7.11 4.22 -20.65
CA LEU A 199 -6.52 4.45 -19.32
C LEU A 199 -7.58 4.73 -18.23
N PRO A 200 -8.60 5.58 -18.43
CA PRO A 200 -9.64 5.80 -17.41
C PRO A 200 -10.40 4.51 -17.06
N ARG A 201 -10.66 3.62 -18.03
CA ARG A 201 -11.30 2.32 -17.78
C ARG A 201 -10.33 1.36 -17.09
N ALA A 202 -9.08 1.29 -17.54
CA ALA A 202 -8.06 0.43 -16.94
C ALA A 202 -7.83 0.81 -15.47
N PHE A 203 -7.80 2.10 -15.16
CA PHE A 203 -7.67 2.64 -13.79
C PHE A 203 -8.90 2.33 -12.93
N VAL A 204 -10.13 2.57 -13.43
CA VAL A 204 -11.37 2.20 -12.70
C VAL A 204 -11.42 0.69 -12.40
N LEU A 205 -11.04 -0.16 -13.35
CA LEU A 205 -10.99 -1.62 -13.13
C LEU A 205 -9.87 -2.03 -12.17
N GLN A 206 -8.74 -1.33 -12.16
CA GLN A 206 -7.68 -1.57 -11.17
C GLN A 206 -8.12 -1.18 -9.76
N LEU A 207 -8.74 -0.01 -9.59
CA LEU A 207 -9.29 0.42 -8.29
C LEU A 207 -10.44 -0.48 -7.81
N TYR A 208 -11.13 -1.16 -8.72
CA TYR A 208 -12.10 -2.19 -8.36
C TYR A 208 -11.42 -3.48 -7.84
N ALA A 209 -10.27 -3.86 -8.40
CA ALA A 209 -9.47 -5.01 -7.95
C ALA A 209 -8.62 -4.72 -6.69
N ASN A 210 -8.19 -3.47 -6.52
CA ASN A 210 -7.44 -2.94 -5.39
C ASN A 210 -8.25 -1.80 -4.73
N PRO A 211 -9.33 -2.11 -3.98
CA PRO A 211 -10.22 -1.10 -3.40
C PRO A 211 -9.55 -0.30 -2.27
N ASN A 212 -8.58 -0.91 -1.59
CA ASN A 212 -7.64 -0.20 -0.71
C ASN A 212 -6.32 -0.04 -1.49
N LEU A 213 -5.79 1.17 -1.52
CA LEU A 213 -4.51 1.49 -2.17
C LEU A 213 -3.78 2.61 -1.43
N SER A 214 -2.46 2.64 -1.56
CA SER A 214 -1.67 3.83 -1.27
C SER A 214 -1.64 4.72 -2.52
N LEU A 215 -1.72 6.03 -2.33
CA LEU A 215 -1.65 7.01 -3.43
C LEU A 215 -0.23 7.59 -3.50
N GLY A 216 0.48 7.26 -4.59
CA GLY A 216 1.83 7.73 -4.89
C GLY A 216 2.95 6.84 -4.35
N GLY A 217 4.14 7.00 -4.94
CA GLY A 217 5.37 6.32 -4.54
C GLY A 217 6.03 6.85 -3.25
N GLY A 218 5.43 7.86 -2.63
CA GLY A 218 5.98 8.53 -1.44
C GLY A 218 6.39 9.96 -1.75
N TYR A 219 5.41 10.87 -1.76
CA TYR A 219 5.53 12.27 -2.19
C TYR A 219 6.48 13.17 -1.38
N ARG A 220 7.36 12.61 -0.54
CA ARG A 220 8.82 12.86 -0.48
C ARG A 220 9.46 12.27 0.78
N ALA A 221 10.72 11.86 0.64
CA ALA A 221 11.73 12.04 1.70
C ALA A 221 12.10 13.54 1.75
N TYR A 222 13.27 13.93 1.21
CA TYR A 222 13.66 15.36 1.09
C TYR A 222 14.49 15.71 -0.18
N PRO A 223 13.96 15.58 -1.42
CA PRO A 223 14.63 16.10 -2.61
C PRO A 223 14.61 17.64 -2.64
N GLY A 224 15.77 18.23 -2.92
CA GLY A 224 16.02 19.67 -2.83
C GLY A 224 16.47 20.14 -1.45
N VAL A 225 16.60 19.21 -0.49
CA VAL A 225 16.78 19.46 0.95
C VAL A 225 15.59 20.27 1.57
N SER A 226 15.30 20.21 2.87
CA SER A 226 16.27 19.84 3.89
C SER A 226 15.82 18.89 4.99
N ALA A 227 16.42 17.70 4.94
CA ALA A 227 16.85 17.02 6.15
C ALA A 227 17.90 17.83 6.95
N ALA A 228 18.45 18.94 6.42
CA ALA A 228 19.11 19.96 7.23
C ALA A 228 18.15 20.71 8.17
N GLN A 229 16.83 20.46 8.10
CA GLN A 229 15.83 20.78 9.13
C GLN A 229 15.30 19.52 9.85
N VAL A 230 15.65 18.30 9.37
CA VAL A 230 15.44 16.99 10.03
C VAL A 230 16.55 16.61 11.02
N ARG A 231 17.69 17.29 11.09
CA ARG A 231 17.76 18.57 11.82
C ARG A 231 19.24 19.02 11.81
N GLN A 232 19.55 20.23 11.33
CA GLN A 232 20.86 20.93 11.39
C GLN A 232 21.78 20.72 12.60
N LYS A 233 21.45 20.91 13.90
CA LYS A 233 20.21 20.93 14.72
C LYS A 233 19.63 19.58 15.19
N PHE A 234 20.32 18.44 15.00
CA PHE A 234 20.18 17.26 15.87
C PHE A 234 20.68 17.55 17.31
N GLY A 235 21.14 18.78 17.58
CA GLY A 235 20.89 19.50 18.85
C GLY A 235 19.43 19.95 19.07
N GLN A 236 18.46 19.19 18.55
CA GLN A 236 17.00 19.27 18.59
C GLN A 236 16.21 20.60 18.26
N GLY A 237 16.74 21.83 18.20
CA GLY A 237 15.96 23.10 18.02
C GLY A 237 15.85 23.74 16.59
N TRP A 238 14.61 24.08 16.13
CA TRP A 238 14.06 24.17 14.73
C TRP A 238 14.72 25.00 13.62
#